data_AF-A0A2H1WCZ0-F1
#
_entry.id   AF-A0A2H1WCZ0-F1
#
_cell.length_a   1.000
_cell.length_b   1.000
_cell.length_c   1.000
_cell.angle_alpha   90.00
_cell.angle_beta   90.00
_cell.angle_gamma   90.00
#
_symmetry.space_group_name_H-M   'P 1'
#
loop_
_entity.id
_entity.type
_entity.pdbx_description
1 polymer ?
#
loop_
_entity_poly.entity_id
_entity_poly.type
_entity_poly.pdbx_seq_one_letter_code
_entity_poly.pdbx_strand_id
1 'polypeptide(L)'
;MVPMASFLDGSIVPFDDEDKTYSSAKWAQDIEDNAEIFGWSAQQKLIIARRSLCGTAALWLRSEKVLKTYKELKTALQKEFPEACNTKEMHELTASRKKTMDEIFLQYMLSMKVLGKRAKFPDHVAIQYII
;
A
#
# COMPACT_ATOMS: atom_id res chain seq x y z
N MET A 1 1.51 28.23 6.35
CA MET A 1 2.30 26.98 6.40
C MET A 1 1.46 25.94 7.11
N VAL A 2 0.87 24.99 6.38
CA VAL A 2 0.02 23.95 6.98
C VAL A 2 0.94 22.95 7.71
N PRO A 3 0.64 22.55 8.96
CA PRO A 3 1.49 21.62 9.70
C PRO A 3 1.59 20.28 8.99
N MET A 4 2.81 19.78 8.76
CA MET A 4 3.07 18.47 8.15
C MET A 4 2.38 17.29 8.84
N ALA A 5 1.95 17.45 10.10
CA ALA A 5 1.26 16.43 10.87
C ALA A 5 -0.17 16.15 10.36
N SER A 6 -0.87 17.13 9.78
CA SER A 6 -2.26 16.97 9.34
C SER A 6 -2.43 16.25 8.00
N PHE A 7 -1.34 15.92 7.29
CA PHE A 7 -1.38 15.21 6.01
C PHE A 7 -1.32 13.67 6.15
N LEU A 8 -0.98 13.17 7.34
CA LEU A 8 -0.88 11.73 7.60
C LEU A 8 -2.22 11.08 7.97
N ASP A 9 -3.20 11.86 8.43
CA ASP A 9 -4.55 11.35 8.73
C ASP A 9 -5.34 11.14 7.42
N GLY A 10 -5.05 10.01 6.77
CA GLY A 10 -5.88 9.44 5.71
C GLY A 10 -5.33 9.49 4.29
N SER A 11 -4.32 10.31 3.99
CA SER A 11 -3.80 10.45 2.62
C SER A 11 -2.82 9.35 2.20
N ILE A 12 -2.18 8.69 3.17
CA ILE A 12 -1.19 7.63 2.94
C ILE A 12 -1.52 6.46 3.82
N VAL A 13 -1.71 5.31 3.20
CA VAL A 13 -1.89 4.04 3.89
C VAL A 13 -0.53 3.64 4.51
N PRO A 14 -0.47 3.39 5.83
CA PRO A 14 0.74 2.86 6.45
C PRO A 14 1.17 1.55 5.80
N PHE A 15 2.47 1.39 5.54
CA PHE A 15 3.03 0.18 4.96
C PHE A 15 3.61 -0.73 6.04
N ASP A 16 3.14 -1.98 6.01
CA ASP A 16 3.67 -3.14 6.71
C ASP A 16 3.74 -4.31 5.73
N ASP A 17 4.55 -5.33 6.01
CA ASP A 17 4.67 -6.53 5.16
C ASP A 17 3.53 -7.56 5.39
N GLU A 18 2.74 -7.38 6.44
CA GLU A 18 1.65 -8.29 6.78
C GLU A 18 0.46 -8.19 5.82
N ASP A 19 0.17 -7.00 5.27
CA ASP A 19 -0.90 -6.84 4.27
C ASP A 19 -0.42 -7.31 2.89
N LYS A 20 -0.73 -8.58 2.57
CA LYS A 20 -0.42 -9.19 1.27
C LYS A 20 -1.08 -8.52 0.07
N THR A 21 -2.03 -7.62 0.31
CA THR A 21 -2.73 -6.87 -0.73
C THR A 21 -2.16 -5.47 -0.93
N TYR A 22 -1.26 -5.00 -0.07
CA TYR A 22 -0.59 -3.71 -0.17
C TYR A 22 0.93 -3.88 -0.30
N SER A 23 1.39 -4.00 -1.54
CA SER A 23 2.81 -4.23 -1.83
C SER A 23 3.68 -2.99 -1.63
N SER A 24 4.98 -3.20 -1.44
CA SER A 24 6.00 -2.14 -1.42
C SER A 24 6.03 -1.32 -2.72
N ALA A 25 5.71 -1.93 -3.86
CA ALA A 25 5.54 -1.25 -5.13
C ALA A 25 4.35 -0.29 -5.11
N LYS A 26 3.20 -0.74 -4.60
CA LYS A 26 2.01 0.09 -4.49
C LYS A 26 2.19 1.24 -3.49
N TRP A 27 2.81 0.96 -2.35
CA TRP A 27 3.21 1.99 -1.39
C TRP A 27 4.11 3.06 -2.03
N ALA A 28 5.14 2.65 -2.77
CA ALA A 28 6.04 3.59 -3.43
C ALA A 28 5.32 4.45 -4.47
N GLN A 29 4.38 3.86 -5.21
CA GLN A 29 3.53 4.61 -6.16
C GLN A 29 2.64 5.61 -5.44
N ASP A 30 2.01 5.23 -4.33
CA ASP A 30 1.17 6.15 -3.55
C ASP A 30 1.95 7.34 -3.02
N ILE A 31 3.16 7.11 -2.52
CA ILE A 31 4.05 8.21 -2.10
C ILE A 31 4.43 9.10 -3.30
N GLU A 32 4.63 8.53 -4.48
CA GLU A 32 4.95 9.26 -5.71
C GLU A 32 3.77 10.13 -6.17
N ASP A 33 2.58 9.55 -6.27
CA ASP A 33 1.36 10.22 -6.70
C ASP A 33 0.99 11.34 -5.73
N ASN A 34 1.02 11.08 -4.42
CA ASN A 34 0.74 12.11 -3.42
C ASN A 34 1.80 13.23 -3.44
N ALA A 35 3.08 12.90 -3.64
CA ALA A 35 4.11 13.92 -3.77
C ALA A 35 3.88 14.83 -4.98
N GLU A 36 3.40 14.29 -6.09
CA GLU A 36 3.03 15.06 -7.28
C GLU A 36 1.80 15.93 -7.03
N ILE A 37 0.71 15.34 -6.51
CA ILE A 37 -0.56 16.02 -6.24
C ILE A 37 -0.39 17.19 -5.28
N PHE A 38 0.38 16.99 -4.20
CA PHE A 38 0.58 17.98 -3.15
C PHE A 38 1.84 18.84 -3.34
N GLY A 39 2.62 18.60 -4.40
CA GLY A 39 3.85 19.33 -4.68
C GLY A 39 4.91 19.18 -3.56
N TRP A 40 5.09 17.99 -3.00
CA TRP A 40 6.07 17.75 -1.95
C TRP A 40 7.50 17.93 -2.46
N SER A 41 8.31 18.66 -1.69
CA SER A 41 9.76 18.66 -1.87
C SER A 41 10.35 17.26 -1.66
N ALA A 42 11.56 17.03 -2.20
CA ALA A 42 12.28 15.77 -2.02
C ALA A 42 12.46 15.40 -0.52
N GLN A 43 12.67 16.40 0.34
CA GLN A 43 12.81 16.20 1.77
C GLN A 43 11.46 15.83 2.43
N GLN A 44 10.37 16.50 2.08
CA GLN A 44 9.04 16.15 2.58
C GLN A 44 8.65 14.73 2.17
N LYS A 45 8.85 14.38 0.89
CA LYS A 45 8.61 13.04 0.37
C LYS A 45 9.36 11.97 1.15
N LEU A 46 10.65 12.19 1.43
CA LEU A 46 11.45 11.27 2.24
C LEU A 46 10.92 11.15 3.68
N ILE A 47 10.66 12.28 4.35
CA ILE A 47 10.19 12.28 5.74
C ILE A 47 8.83 11.57 5.85
N ILE A 48 7.92 11.87 4.93
CA ILE A 48 6.59 11.25 4.89
C ILE A 48 6.71 9.75 4.63
N ALA A 49 7.48 9.33 3.63
CA ALA A 49 7.71 7.92 3.32
C ALA A 49 8.23 7.16 4.56
N ARG A 50 9.23 7.70 5.25
CA ARG A 50 9.77 7.11 6.49
C ARG A 50 8.73 6.98 7.60
N ARG A 51 7.84 7.96 7.74
CA ARG A 51 6.78 7.98 8.78
C ARG A 51 5.60 7.09 8.43
N SER A 52 5.41 6.77 7.16
CA SER A 52 4.37 5.83 6.70
C SER A 52 4.74 4.37 6.91
N LEU A 53 6.00 4.04 7.26
CA LEU A 53 6.36 2.67 7.62
C LEU A 53 5.89 2.36 9.04
N CYS A 54 5.19 1.24 9.22
CA CYS A 54 4.76 0.72 10.50
C CYS A 54 5.20 -0.75 10.68
N GLY A 55 4.85 -1.37 11.81
CA GLY A 55 5.09 -2.79 12.05
C GLY A 55 6.51 -3.27 11.75
N THR A 56 6.62 -4.31 10.94
CA THR A 56 7.88 -4.95 10.55
C THR A 56 8.72 -4.04 9.66
N ALA A 57 8.09 -3.27 8.76
CA ALA A 57 8.80 -2.32 7.90
C ALA A 57 9.45 -1.19 8.71
N ALA A 58 8.82 -0.72 9.79
CA ALA A 58 9.41 0.26 10.70
C ALA A 58 10.58 -0.31 11.49
N LEU A 59 10.54 -1.59 11.87
CA LEU A 59 11.65 -2.27 12.53
C LEU A 59 12.85 -2.40 11.59
N TRP A 60 12.61 -2.82 10.34
CA TRP A 60 13.64 -2.88 9.31
C TRP A 60 14.31 -1.51 9.07
N LEU A 61 13.53 -0.43 8.98
CA LEU A 61 14.09 0.90 8.79
C LEU A 61 15.04 1.32 9.93
N ARG A 62 14.84 0.80 11.16
CA ARG A 62 15.72 1.06 12.30
C ARG A 62 17.02 0.25 12.25
N SER A 63 17.06 -0.90 11.59
CA SER A 63 18.29 -1.69 11.42
C SER A 63 19.15 -1.21 10.25
N GLU A 64 18.57 -0.46 9.31
CA GLU A 64 19.28 0.05 8.15
C GLU A 64 20.21 1.23 8.44
N LYS A 65 21.23 1.39 7.56
CA LYS A 65 22.01 2.64 7.52
C LYS A 65 21.09 3.81 7.14
N VAL A 66 21.50 5.03 7.47
CA VAL A 66 20.72 6.23 7.13
C VAL A 66 20.56 6.37 5.62
N LEU A 67 19.33 6.14 5.13
CA LEU A 67 18.91 6.36 3.74
C LEU A 67 18.54 7.84 3.59
N LYS A 68 19.33 8.58 2.81
CA LYS A 68 19.31 10.05 2.72
C LYS A 68 18.38 10.58 1.64
N THR A 69 17.97 9.74 0.70
CA THR A 69 17.04 10.10 -0.37
C THR A 69 15.85 9.15 -0.42
N TYR A 70 14.72 9.64 -0.93
CA TYR A 70 13.56 8.78 -1.17
C TYR A 70 13.89 7.64 -2.14
N LYS A 71 14.76 7.88 -3.13
CA LYS A 71 15.20 6.85 -4.08
C LYS A 71 15.94 5.71 -3.38
N GLU A 72 16.89 6.03 -2.50
CA GLU A 72 17.58 5.04 -1.66
C GLU A 72 16.60 4.26 -0.80
N LEU A 73 15.65 4.94 -0.15
CA LEU A 73 14.62 4.32 0.66
C LEU A 73 13.75 3.34 -0.16
N LYS A 74 13.21 3.79 -1.29
CA LYS A 74 12.37 2.98 -2.19
C LYS A 74 13.12 1.73 -2.65
N THR A 75 14.35 1.87 -3.15
CA THR A 75 15.14 0.75 -3.65
C THR A 75 15.48 -0.25 -2.55
N ALA A 76 15.89 0.21 -1.37
CA ALA A 76 16.20 -0.69 -0.25
C ALA A 76 14.94 -1.41 0.25
N LEU A 77 13.82 -0.70 0.37
CA LEU A 77 12.57 -1.25 0.89
C LEU A 77 12.00 -2.31 -0.07
N GLN A 78 12.00 -2.04 -1.38
CA GLN A 78 11.52 -3.03 -2.36
C GLN A 78 12.44 -4.24 -2.50
N LYS A 79 13.71 -4.12 -2.10
CA LYS A 79 14.63 -5.26 -2.04
C LYS A 79 14.34 -6.15 -0.83
N GLU A 80 14.05 -5.55 0.31
CA GLU A 80 13.73 -6.29 1.55
C GLU A 80 12.33 -6.90 1.48
N PHE A 81 11.35 -6.12 1.02
CA PHE A 81 9.94 -6.50 0.90
C PHE A 81 9.57 -6.56 -0.58
N PRO A 82 10.06 -7.57 -1.33
CA PRO A 82 9.76 -7.68 -2.74
C PRO A 82 8.26 -7.87 -2.97
N GLU A 83 7.78 -7.50 -4.16
CA GLU A 83 6.41 -7.79 -4.59
C GLU A 83 6.26 -9.30 -4.80
N ALA A 84 6.00 -10.04 -3.72
CA ALA A 84 5.61 -11.43 -3.76
C ALA A 84 4.11 -11.51 -4.08
N CYS A 85 3.70 -11.06 -5.26
CA CYS A 85 2.34 -11.32 -5.74
C CYS A 85 2.28 -12.80 -6.17
N ASN A 86 2.03 -13.70 -5.21
CA ASN A 86 1.69 -15.06 -5.53
C ASN A 86 0.27 -15.07 -6.08
N THR A 87 0.14 -15.19 -7.40
CA THR A 87 -1.16 -15.20 -8.10
C THR A 87 -2.13 -16.20 -7.47
N LYS A 88 -1.63 -17.36 -7.02
CA LYS A 88 -2.43 -18.36 -6.31
C LYS A 88 -2.97 -17.83 -4.97
N GLU A 89 -2.11 -17.22 -4.15
CA GLU A 89 -2.54 -16.61 -2.88
C GLU A 89 -3.56 -15.48 -3.11
N MET A 90 -3.40 -14.69 -4.18
CA MET A 90 -4.39 -13.65 -4.52
C MET A 90 -5.74 -14.24 -4.94
N HIS A 91 -5.74 -15.35 -5.69
CA HIS A 91 -6.98 -16.08 -6.00
C HIS A 91 -7.61 -16.66 -4.74
N GLU A 92 -6.84 -17.25 -3.83
CA GLU A 92 -7.32 -17.81 -2.56
C GLU A 92 -7.87 -16.72 -1.63
N LEU A 93 -7.16 -15.59 -1.51
CA LEU A 93 -7.58 -14.44 -0.71
C LEU A 93 -8.85 -13.79 -1.27
N THR A 94 -8.95 -13.65 -2.59
CA THR A 94 -10.16 -13.11 -3.24
C THR A 94 -11.34 -14.08 -3.10
N ALA A 95 -11.10 -15.40 -3.21
CA ALA A 95 -12.14 -16.41 -3.05
C ALA A 95 -12.67 -16.53 -1.61
N SER A 96 -11.79 -16.37 -0.63
CA SER A 96 -12.10 -16.47 0.80
C SER A 96 -12.79 -15.22 1.35
N ARG A 97 -12.62 -14.05 0.73
CA ARG A 97 -13.35 -12.83 1.13
C ARG A 97 -14.85 -13.01 0.85
N LYS A 98 -15.67 -12.94 1.90
CA LYS A 98 -17.14 -13.01 1.84
C LYS A 98 -17.77 -11.84 2.55
N LYS A 99 -18.91 -11.36 2.06
CA LYS A 99 -19.65 -10.24 2.66
C LYS A 99 -19.90 -10.51 4.15
N THR A 100 -19.52 -9.57 5.01
CA THR A 100 -19.78 -9.62 6.45
C THR A 100 -21.12 -8.99 6.80
N MET A 101 -21.61 -9.20 8.03
CA MET A 101 -22.92 -8.67 8.46
C MET A 101 -22.89 -7.15 8.70
N ASP A 102 -21.72 -6.60 9.01
CA ASP A 102 -21.46 -5.20 9.36
C ASP A 102 -21.21 -4.27 8.15
N GLU A 103 -21.11 -4.81 6.94
CA GLU A 103 -20.93 -4.01 5.72
C GLU A 103 -22.19 -4.00 4.84
N ILE A 104 -22.43 -2.93 4.08
CA ILE A 104 -23.46 -2.92 3.03
C ILE A 104 -22.92 -3.51 1.72
N PHE A 105 -23.81 -3.92 0.82
CA PHE A 105 -23.42 -4.52 -0.47
C PHE A 105 -22.45 -3.67 -1.28
N LEU A 106 -22.63 -2.35 -1.30
CA LEU A 106 -21.74 -1.44 -2.03
C LEU A 106 -20.32 -1.44 -1.45
N GLN A 107 -20.17 -1.48 -0.11
CA GLN A 107 -18.86 -1.55 0.55
C GLN A 107 -18.15 -2.85 0.20
N TYR A 108 -18.88 -3.97 0.22
CA TYR A 108 -18.36 -5.27 -0.20
C TYR A 108 -17.91 -5.25 -1.67
N MET A 109 -18.75 -4.76 -2.58
CA MET A 109 -18.42 -4.66 -4.01
C MET A 109 -17.17 -3.79 -4.26
N LEU A 110 -17.06 -2.64 -3.59
CA LEU A 110 -15.90 -1.76 -3.73
C LEU A 110 -14.63 -2.43 -3.16
N SER A 111 -14.74 -3.14 -2.05
CA SER A 111 -13.63 -3.91 -1.48
C SER A 111 -13.14 -5.00 -2.43
N MET A 112 -14.06 -5.76 -3.03
CA MET A 112 -13.74 -6.78 -4.03
C MET A 112 -13.12 -6.18 -5.30
N LYS A 113 -13.61 -5.00 -5.74
CA LYS A 113 -13.00 -4.27 -6.87
C LYS A 113 -11.56 -3.85 -6.55
N VAL A 114 -11.31 -3.35 -5.34
CA VAL A 114 -9.96 -2.97 -4.88
C VAL A 114 -9.05 -4.21 -4.85
N LEU A 115 -9.51 -5.34 -4.31
CA LEU A 115 -8.77 -6.60 -4.30
C LEU A 115 -8.45 -7.11 -5.72
N GLY A 116 -9.44 -7.10 -6.63
CA GLY A 116 -9.24 -7.51 -8.02
C GLY A 116 -8.22 -6.64 -8.76
N LYS A 117 -8.27 -5.32 -8.57
CA LYS A 117 -7.26 -4.41 -9.14
C LYS A 117 -5.86 -4.67 -8.57
N ARG A 118 -5.76 -4.93 -7.25
CA ARG A 118 -4.50 -5.29 -6.58
C ARG A 118 -3.93 -6.61 -7.12
N ALA A 119 -4.79 -7.59 -7.35
CA ALA A 119 -4.43 -8.87 -7.96
C ALA A 119 -4.13 -8.79 -9.48
N LYS A 120 -4.28 -7.60 -10.08
CA LYS A 120 -4.18 -7.38 -11.54
C LYS A 120 -5.14 -8.27 -12.33
N PHE A 121 -6.27 -8.64 -11.73
CA PHE A 121 -7.30 -9.41 -12.41
C PHE A 121 -8.01 -8.56 -13.46
N PRO A 122 -8.34 -9.13 -14.63
CA PRO A 122 -9.32 -8.54 -15.52
C PRO A 122 -10.66 -8.32 -14.80
N ASP A 123 -11.39 -7.26 -15.15
CA ASP A 123 -12.64 -6.90 -14.46
C ASP A 123 -13.66 -8.06 -14.45
N HIS A 124 -13.75 -8.84 -15.54
CA HIS A 124 -14.63 -10.00 -15.61
C HIS A 124 -14.24 -11.13 -14.63
N VAL A 125 -12.95 -11.31 -14.35
CA VAL A 125 -12.45 -12.29 -13.37
C VAL A 125 -12.79 -11.81 -11.97
N ALA A 126 -12.59 -10.52 -11.67
CA ALA A 126 -12.95 -9.94 -10.38
C ALA A 126 -14.46 -10.08 -10.09
N ILE A 127 -15.31 -9.89 -11.10
CA ILE A 127 -16.77 -10.04 -10.98
C ILE A 127 -17.16 -11.48 -10.61
N GLN A 128 -16.48 -12.50 -11.13
CA GLN A 128 -16.76 -13.90 -10.81
C GLN A 128 -16.55 -14.24 -9.33
N TYR A 129 -15.76 -13.46 -8.59
CA TYR A 129 -15.58 -13.64 -7.15
C TYR A 129 -16.65 -12.93 -6.29
N ILE A 130 -17.45 -12.04 -6.90
CA ILE A 130 -18.50 -11.27 -6.21
C ILE A 130 -19.83 -12.04 -6.21
N ILE A 131 -20.06 -12.86 -7.25
CA ILE A 131 -21.29 -13.63 -7.51
C ILE A 131 -21.34 -14.88 -6.63
#